data_AF-A4RRL8-F1
#
_entry.id   AF-A4RRL8-F1
#
_cell.length_a   1.000
_cell.length_b   1.000
_cell.length_c   1.000
_cell.angle_alpha   90.00
_cell.angle_beta   90.00
_cell.angle_gamma   90.00
#
_symmetry.space_group_name_H-M   'P 1'
#
loop_
_entity.id
_entity.type
_entity.pdbx_description
1 polymer ?
#
loop_
_entity_poly.entity_id
_entity_poly.type
_entity_poly.pdbx_seq_one_letter_code
_entity_poly.pdbx_strand_id
1 'polypeptide(L)'
;MYWPVCLNPKLKPKGSEVSEDRKTFTSSKGYRTCAASHGVRCGAFYYEITIAYLGESGHARVGWKSKKGEANAPVGFDKFGYGYRDVGGEKVHESTLAPYGEPFKEGDVIGCYIFVEEMKMKSLKKEESGDAPEPANASFVAFSRNGTFQGKAYVGLNDDDGAYFPAGSLFTAPDVEPAKLVFNFGPDFQHPPDAEAWDVPAPRPMSDLDPPRPTPEIKLEPSPEETAVIVEAPNAEEETHAATST
;
A
#
# COMPACT_ATOMS: atom_id res chain seq x y z
N MET A 1 2.22 -4.81 -14.60
CA MET A 1 1.85 -5.19 -13.22
C MET A 1 3.02 -4.82 -12.33
N TYR A 2 2.80 -4.28 -11.13
CA TYR A 2 3.93 -3.97 -10.23
C TYR A 2 4.33 -5.23 -9.46
N TRP A 3 5.63 -5.49 -9.37
CA TRP A 3 6.22 -6.60 -8.63
C TRP A 3 7.33 -6.01 -7.74
N PRO A 4 7.33 -6.23 -6.41
CA PRO A 4 6.27 -6.78 -5.54
C PRO A 4 5.14 -5.76 -5.23
N VAL A 5 4.26 -6.05 -4.27
CA VAL A 5 3.32 -5.09 -3.64
C VAL A 5 4.13 -3.93 -3.06
N CYS A 6 3.76 -2.70 -3.44
CA CYS A 6 4.56 -1.52 -3.18
C CYS A 6 3.75 -0.23 -3.38
N LEU A 7 4.31 0.90 -3.00
CA LEU A 7 3.81 2.23 -3.34
C LEU A 7 4.17 2.59 -4.78
N ASN A 8 3.32 3.34 -5.48
CA ASN A 8 3.58 3.72 -6.88
C ASN A 8 4.13 5.15 -7.01
N PRO A 9 5.43 5.34 -7.35
CA PRO A 9 6.02 6.66 -7.47
C PRO A 9 5.45 7.49 -8.64
N LYS A 10 4.80 6.84 -9.62
CA LYS A 10 4.14 7.51 -10.76
C LYS A 10 2.73 8.01 -10.45
N LEU A 11 2.07 7.45 -9.43
CA LEU A 11 0.70 7.81 -9.04
C LEU A 11 0.65 8.66 -7.76
N LYS A 12 1.82 8.99 -7.18
CA LYS A 12 1.89 9.84 -5.99
C LYS A 12 1.36 11.26 -6.30
N PRO A 13 0.67 11.91 -5.36
CA PRO A 13 0.20 13.28 -5.54
C PRO A 13 1.37 14.28 -5.54
N LYS A 14 1.16 15.49 -6.10
CA LYS A 14 2.20 16.53 -6.14
C LYS A 14 2.57 17.00 -4.73
N GLY A 15 3.85 17.23 -4.45
CA GLY A 15 4.32 17.58 -3.10
C GLY A 15 4.39 16.37 -2.16
N SER A 16 4.65 15.20 -2.73
CA SER A 16 4.92 13.96 -2.01
C SER A 16 5.97 13.14 -2.76
N GLU A 17 6.69 12.28 -2.04
CA GLU A 17 7.69 11.39 -2.60
C GLU A 17 7.46 9.95 -2.16
N VAL A 18 8.01 9.02 -2.93
CA VAL A 18 8.05 7.59 -2.63
C VAL A 18 9.50 7.17 -2.79
N SER A 19 10.05 6.48 -1.79
CA SER A 19 11.42 5.98 -1.80
C SER A 19 11.69 4.96 -2.91
N GLU A 20 12.97 4.71 -3.19
CA GLU A 20 13.40 3.74 -4.21
C GLU A 20 12.97 2.31 -3.90
N ASP A 21 12.96 1.92 -2.63
CA ASP A 21 12.43 0.62 -2.16
C ASP A 21 10.89 0.54 -2.24
N ARG A 22 10.24 1.67 -2.55
CA ARG A 22 8.80 1.84 -2.72
C ARG A 22 7.97 1.43 -1.51
N LYS A 23 8.54 1.56 -0.32
CA LYS A 23 7.86 1.31 0.97
C LYS A 23 7.68 2.57 1.80
N THR A 24 8.46 3.61 1.54
CA THR A 24 8.38 4.87 2.27
C THR A 24 7.58 5.90 1.48
N PHE A 25 6.67 6.59 2.16
CA PHE A 25 5.94 7.74 1.64
C PHE A 25 6.26 8.99 2.45
N THR A 26 6.50 10.10 1.77
CA THR A 26 6.71 11.40 2.41
C THR A 26 5.79 12.46 1.83
N SER A 27 5.40 13.45 2.64
CA SER A 27 4.62 14.62 2.21
C SER A 27 5.34 15.90 2.62
N SER A 28 5.35 16.90 1.75
CA SER A 28 5.98 18.21 2.01
C SER A 28 5.00 19.39 1.96
N LYS A 29 3.70 19.14 1.71
CA LYS A 29 2.70 20.22 1.65
C LYS A 29 1.28 19.75 1.88
N GLY A 30 0.75 20.01 3.07
CA GLY A 30 -0.62 19.69 3.46
C GLY A 30 -0.89 18.19 3.37
N TYR A 31 -2.18 17.82 3.37
CA TYR A 31 -2.55 16.41 3.28
C TYR A 31 -2.26 15.80 1.91
N ARG A 32 -1.55 14.68 1.91
CA ARG A 32 -1.30 13.84 0.74
C ARG A 32 -1.48 12.39 1.12
N THR A 33 -2.08 11.61 0.22
CA THR A 33 -2.38 10.21 0.44
C THR A 33 -1.71 9.34 -0.60
N CYS A 34 -1.01 8.31 -0.15
CA CYS A 34 -0.56 7.22 -0.99
C CYS A 34 -1.46 6.00 -0.82
N ALA A 35 -1.42 5.11 -1.80
CA ALA A 35 -2.01 3.79 -1.70
C ALA A 35 -1.04 2.75 -2.30
N ALA A 36 -1.12 1.51 -1.80
CA ALA A 36 -0.37 0.41 -2.37
C ALA A 36 -0.85 0.04 -3.78
N SER A 37 -0.02 -0.71 -4.50
CA SER A 37 -0.26 -1.14 -5.88
C SER A 37 -1.35 -2.21 -6.02
N HIS A 38 -1.65 -2.94 -4.94
CA HIS A 38 -2.64 -4.02 -4.90
C HIS A 38 -3.68 -3.77 -3.81
N GLY A 39 -4.90 -4.26 -4.06
CA GLY A 39 -6.03 -4.09 -3.16
C GLY A 39 -6.78 -5.40 -2.96
N VAL A 40 -7.41 -5.51 -1.81
CA VAL A 40 -8.15 -6.69 -1.34
C VAL A 40 -9.57 -6.65 -1.89
N ARG A 41 -10.01 -7.74 -2.52
CA ARG A 41 -11.38 -7.91 -3.02
C ARG A 41 -12.22 -8.86 -2.16
N CYS A 42 -11.59 -9.79 -1.47
CA CYS A 42 -12.22 -10.79 -0.61
C CYS A 42 -11.19 -11.37 0.37
N GLY A 43 -11.68 -11.86 1.50
CA GLY A 43 -10.87 -12.51 2.53
C GLY A 43 -10.26 -11.55 3.55
N ALA A 44 -9.47 -12.11 4.46
CA ALA A 44 -8.78 -11.39 5.53
C ALA A 44 -7.34 -11.06 5.15
N PHE A 45 -6.95 -9.80 5.35
CA PHE A 45 -5.61 -9.29 5.03
C PHE A 45 -5.10 -8.33 6.09
N TYR A 46 -3.78 -8.23 6.16
CA TYR A 46 -3.08 -7.38 7.14
C TYR A 46 -1.81 -6.77 6.55
N TYR A 47 -1.49 -5.56 7.00
CA TYR A 47 -0.21 -4.89 6.77
C TYR A 47 0.08 -3.94 7.94
N GLU A 48 1.33 -3.46 8.06
CA GLU A 48 1.69 -2.44 9.05
C GLU A 48 2.13 -1.14 8.39
N ILE A 49 1.95 -0.04 9.12
CA ILE A 49 2.58 1.24 8.85
C ILE A 49 3.34 1.68 10.09
N THR A 50 4.63 1.94 9.94
CA THR A 50 5.43 2.67 10.94
C THR A 50 5.26 4.17 10.71
N ILE A 51 4.90 4.89 11.78
CA ILE A 51 4.88 6.36 11.81
C ILE A 51 6.32 6.84 12.00
N ALA A 52 7.08 6.92 10.91
CA ALA A 52 8.52 7.05 10.97
C ALA A 52 9.00 8.45 11.36
N TYR A 53 8.30 9.50 10.90
CA TYR A 53 8.60 10.88 11.26
C TYR A 53 7.38 11.77 11.06
N LEU A 54 7.02 12.57 12.06
CA LEU A 54 5.99 13.62 11.95
C LEU A 54 6.59 15.01 12.17
N GLY A 55 7.68 15.13 12.92
CA GLY A 55 8.26 16.43 13.28
C GLY A 55 7.26 17.31 14.04
N GLU A 56 7.43 18.62 13.96
CA GLU A 56 6.63 19.58 14.77
C GLU A 56 5.20 19.79 14.25
N SER A 57 4.96 19.58 12.95
CA SER A 57 3.68 19.92 12.30
C SER A 57 2.98 18.74 11.64
N GLY A 58 3.63 17.58 11.59
CA GLY A 58 3.14 16.45 10.83
C GLY A 58 1.98 15.74 11.51
N HIS A 59 1.04 15.28 10.70
CA HIS A 59 -0.04 14.43 11.16
C HIS A 59 -0.28 13.26 10.23
N ALA A 60 -0.68 12.12 10.79
CA ALA A 60 -0.93 10.91 10.02
C ALA A 60 -2.39 10.44 10.10
N ARG A 61 -2.87 9.88 9.00
CA ARG A 61 -3.99 8.93 9.01
C ARG A 61 -3.60 7.66 8.26
N VAL A 62 -4.00 6.52 8.78
CA VAL A 62 -3.74 5.21 8.18
C VAL A 62 -5.05 4.49 7.92
N GLY A 63 -5.07 3.55 6.96
CA GLY A 63 -6.27 2.76 6.73
C GLY A 63 -6.38 2.17 5.34
N TRP A 64 -7.61 2.15 4.83
CA TRP A 64 -7.93 1.52 3.56
C TRP A 64 -8.70 2.49 2.69
N LYS A 65 -8.46 2.47 1.38
CA LYS A 65 -9.25 3.23 0.41
C LYS A 65 -9.56 2.43 -0.84
N SER A 66 -10.67 2.72 -1.48
CA SER A 66 -10.96 2.25 -2.83
C SER A 66 -10.20 3.09 -3.87
N LYS A 67 -10.19 2.63 -5.12
CA LYS A 67 -9.56 3.35 -6.25
C LYS A 67 -10.20 4.72 -6.52
N LYS A 68 -11.45 4.93 -6.08
CA LYS A 68 -12.21 6.17 -6.29
C LYS A 68 -11.88 7.26 -5.26
N GLY A 69 -11.18 6.92 -4.17
CA GLY A 69 -10.90 7.89 -3.11
C GLY A 69 -9.92 8.99 -3.53
N GLU A 70 -10.12 10.20 -3.00
CA GLU A 70 -9.31 11.38 -3.29
C GLU A 70 -7.85 11.17 -2.82
N ALA A 71 -6.88 11.60 -3.63
CA ALA A 71 -5.45 11.43 -3.34
C ALA A 71 -4.83 12.68 -2.67
N ASN A 72 -5.45 13.84 -2.85
CA ASN A 72 -5.04 15.12 -2.26
C ASN A 72 -5.74 15.43 -0.94
N ALA A 73 -6.54 14.49 -0.42
CA ALA A 73 -7.24 14.57 0.85
C ALA A 73 -6.87 13.37 1.72
N PRO A 74 -6.94 13.47 3.06
CA PRO A 74 -6.60 12.36 3.94
C PRO A 74 -7.59 11.19 3.78
N VAL A 75 -7.13 9.96 4.07
CA VAL A 75 -8.01 8.79 4.14
C VAL A 75 -9.14 9.05 5.14
N GLY A 76 -10.35 8.64 4.76
CA GLY A 76 -11.56 8.97 5.50
C GLY A 76 -12.20 10.32 5.16
N PHE A 77 -11.65 11.09 4.22
CA PHE A 77 -12.26 12.35 3.77
C PHE A 77 -13.58 12.13 3.02
N ASP A 78 -13.61 11.14 2.14
CA ASP A 78 -14.77 10.76 1.34
C ASP A 78 -15.33 9.39 1.78
N LYS A 79 -16.39 8.94 1.12
CA LYS A 79 -17.02 7.64 1.35
C LYS A 79 -16.17 6.45 0.89
N PHE A 80 -15.07 6.70 0.19
CA PHE A 80 -14.24 5.66 -0.40
C PHE A 80 -13.02 5.32 0.46
N GLY A 81 -12.88 5.93 1.64
CA GLY A 81 -11.78 5.69 2.57
C GLY A 81 -12.24 5.47 4.00
N TYR A 82 -11.54 4.60 4.70
CA TYR A 82 -11.76 4.28 6.12
C TYR A 82 -10.45 4.53 6.86
N GLY A 83 -10.40 5.60 7.66
CA GLY A 83 -9.17 6.11 8.28
C GLY A 83 -9.10 5.94 9.78
N TYR A 84 -7.89 5.92 10.33
CA TYR A 84 -7.59 6.02 11.76
C TYR A 84 -6.53 7.10 11.94
N ARG A 85 -6.81 8.08 12.79
CA ARG A 85 -6.02 9.31 12.92
C ARG A 85 -5.13 9.29 14.16
N ASP A 86 -3.96 9.87 14.01
CA ASP A 86 -2.92 10.01 15.05
C ASP A 86 -3.39 10.79 16.28
N VAL A 87 -3.90 11.99 16.05
CA VAL A 87 -4.40 12.89 17.09
C VAL A 87 -5.78 12.41 17.50
N GLY A 88 -5.95 12.14 18.80
CA GLY A 88 -7.22 11.75 19.41
C GLY A 88 -7.60 10.28 19.25
N GLY A 89 -7.01 9.57 18.27
CA GLY A 89 -7.28 8.15 18.07
C GLY A 89 -8.65 7.85 17.45
N GLU A 90 -9.29 8.86 16.84
CA GLU A 90 -10.59 8.67 16.20
C GLU A 90 -10.47 7.89 14.89
N LYS A 91 -11.52 7.13 14.60
CA LYS A 91 -11.78 6.63 13.25
C LYS A 91 -12.44 7.75 12.43
N VAL A 92 -12.11 7.82 11.14
CA VAL A 92 -12.60 8.85 10.21
C VAL A 92 -13.15 8.26 8.92
N HIS A 93 -14.40 8.57 8.60
CA HIS A 93 -15.07 8.19 7.35
C HIS A 93 -16.03 9.30 6.94
N GLU A 94 -16.09 9.64 5.65
CA GLU A 94 -16.90 10.78 5.14
C GLU A 94 -16.67 12.09 5.92
N SER A 95 -15.42 12.36 6.27
CA SER A 95 -14.99 13.51 7.08
C SER A 95 -15.61 13.58 8.49
N THR A 96 -16.26 12.51 8.95
CA THR A 96 -16.83 12.40 10.29
C THR A 96 -15.87 11.67 11.22
N LEU A 97 -15.53 12.32 12.33
CA LEU A 97 -14.73 11.72 13.40
C LEU A 97 -15.63 10.95 14.36
N ALA A 98 -15.20 9.78 14.80
CA ALA A 98 -15.85 9.02 15.87
C ALA A 98 -14.82 8.42 16.83
N PRO A 99 -15.10 8.35 18.15
CA PRO A 99 -14.25 7.66 19.09
C PRO A 99 -13.98 6.21 18.65
N TYR A 100 -12.73 5.75 18.83
CA TYR A 100 -12.35 4.42 18.39
C TYR A 100 -11.23 3.80 19.23
N GLY A 101 -10.01 4.29 19.08
CA GLY A 101 -8.83 3.70 19.70
C GLY A 101 -7.95 4.75 20.35
N GLU A 102 -6.77 4.32 20.78
CA GLU A 102 -5.79 5.21 21.39
C GLU A 102 -5.17 6.17 20.36
N PRO A 103 -4.81 7.41 20.72
CA PRO A 103 -3.99 8.25 19.86
C PRO A 103 -2.62 7.61 19.65
N PHE A 104 -2.02 7.80 18.47
CA PHE A 104 -0.70 7.28 18.14
C PHE A 104 0.24 8.39 17.68
N LYS A 105 1.54 8.12 17.71
CA LYS A 105 2.60 9.11 17.48
C LYS A 105 3.76 8.53 16.69
N GLU A 106 4.73 9.40 16.39
CA GLU A 106 6.01 9.00 15.82
C GLU A 106 6.65 7.85 16.62
N GLY A 107 7.16 6.85 15.89
CA GLY A 107 7.71 5.61 16.42
C GLY A 107 6.70 4.47 16.60
N ASP A 108 5.39 4.75 16.63
CA ASP A 108 4.38 3.68 16.70
C ASP A 108 4.27 2.91 15.37
N VAL A 109 3.91 1.63 15.49
CA VAL A 109 3.57 0.75 14.38
C VAL A 109 2.08 0.44 14.43
N ILE A 110 1.37 0.84 13.38
CA ILE A 110 -0.07 0.61 13.26
C ILE A 110 -0.31 -0.58 12.33
N GLY A 111 -0.87 -1.64 12.89
CA GLY A 111 -1.38 -2.76 12.12
C GLY A 111 -2.75 -2.45 11.56
N CYS A 112 -2.93 -2.64 10.26
CA CYS A 112 -4.16 -2.38 9.54
C CYS A 112 -4.74 -3.71 9.05
N TYR A 113 -5.88 -4.12 9.63
CA TYR A 113 -6.60 -5.33 9.28
C TYR A 113 -7.81 -5.01 8.41
N ILE A 114 -8.11 -5.86 7.44
CA ILE A 114 -9.38 -5.86 6.73
C ILE A 114 -9.88 -7.28 6.52
N PHE A 115 -11.19 -7.47 6.66
CA PHE A 115 -11.91 -8.63 6.16
C PHE A 115 -12.97 -8.16 5.19
N VAL A 116 -12.95 -8.70 3.97
CA VAL A 116 -13.97 -8.43 2.95
C VAL A 116 -14.73 -9.73 2.70
N GLU A 117 -16.03 -9.72 3.00
CA GLU A 117 -16.89 -10.86 2.73
C GLU A 117 -16.91 -11.16 1.22
N GLU A 118 -16.93 -12.43 0.88
CA GLU A 118 -17.03 -12.83 -0.53
C GLU A 118 -18.42 -12.47 -1.08
N MET A 119 -18.45 -11.75 -2.20
CA MET A 119 -19.71 -11.37 -2.85
C MET A 119 -20.48 -12.63 -3.27
N LYS A 120 -21.52 -12.98 -2.52
CA LYS A 120 -22.53 -13.94 -2.98
C LYS A 120 -23.43 -13.24 -4.00
N MET A 121 -23.68 -13.87 -5.14
CA MET A 121 -24.70 -13.42 -6.09
C MET A 121 -26.03 -13.24 -5.35
N LYS A 122 -26.42 -12.00 -5.04
CA LYS A 122 -27.66 -11.70 -4.32
C LYS A 122 -28.83 -12.11 -5.22
N SER A 123 -29.55 -13.18 -4.86
CA SER A 123 -30.90 -13.38 -5.38
C SER A 123 -31.76 -12.22 -4.90
N LEU A 124 -32.44 -11.55 -5.83
CA LEU A 124 -33.34 -10.42 -5.55
C LEU A 124 -34.47 -10.86 -4.60
N LYS A 125 -34.25 -10.77 -3.29
CA LYS A 125 -35.31 -10.82 -2.29
C LYS A 125 -35.15 -9.63 -1.37
N LYS A 126 -36.08 -8.69 -1.51
CA LYS A 126 -36.22 -7.53 -0.65
C LYS A 126 -37.03 -7.98 0.57
N GLU A 127 -36.36 -8.16 1.70
CA GLU A 127 -37.02 -8.32 2.99
C GLU A 127 -36.92 -6.96 3.70
N GLU A 128 -38.07 -6.35 3.98
CA GLU A 128 -38.17 -5.18 4.83
C GLU A 128 -38.44 -5.69 6.26
N SER A 129 -37.44 -5.64 7.14
CA SER A 129 -37.63 -5.88 8.58
C SER A 129 -37.19 -4.65 9.36
N GLY A 130 -38.13 -4.07 10.10
CA GLY A 130 -37.99 -2.84 10.90
C GLY A 130 -37.36 -3.09 12.27
N ASP A 131 -36.13 -3.58 12.28
CA ASP A 131 -35.25 -3.51 13.46
C ASP A 131 -34.00 -2.69 13.12
N ALA A 132 -33.19 -2.36 14.13
CA ALA A 132 -31.96 -1.58 13.94
C ALA A 132 -31.16 -2.10 12.73
N PRO A 133 -30.63 -1.23 11.85
CA PRO A 133 -30.04 -1.68 10.60
C PRO A 133 -28.81 -2.55 10.89
N GLU A 134 -28.96 -3.86 10.70
CA GLU A 134 -27.85 -4.81 10.63
C GLU A 134 -26.84 -4.33 9.57
N PRO A 135 -25.53 -4.51 9.78
CA PRO A 135 -24.52 -4.12 8.80
C PRO A 135 -24.78 -4.84 7.47
N ALA A 136 -24.58 -4.12 6.37
CA ALA A 136 -24.94 -4.58 5.02
C ALA A 136 -24.26 -5.89 4.58
N ASN A 137 -23.13 -6.22 5.21
CA ASN A 137 -22.36 -7.45 5.06
C ASN A 137 -21.44 -7.64 6.29
N ALA A 138 -20.79 -8.80 6.38
CA ALA A 138 -19.87 -9.13 7.46
C ALA A 138 -18.47 -8.51 7.30
N SER A 139 -18.22 -7.69 6.27
CA SER A 139 -16.92 -7.06 6.04
C SER A 139 -16.60 -6.06 7.15
N PHE A 140 -15.34 -5.95 7.55
CA PHE A 140 -14.92 -4.99 8.57
C PHE A 140 -13.45 -4.59 8.41
N VAL A 141 -13.12 -3.44 9.01
CA VAL A 141 -11.75 -2.95 9.18
C VAL A 141 -11.46 -2.82 10.67
N ALA A 142 -10.25 -3.20 11.07
CA ALA A 142 -9.77 -3.08 12.44
C ALA A 142 -8.32 -2.61 12.45
N PHE A 143 -7.87 -2.10 13.59
CA PHE A 143 -6.51 -1.60 13.76
C PHE A 143 -5.87 -2.17 15.03
N SER A 144 -4.55 -2.24 15.03
CA SER A 144 -3.74 -2.51 16.21
C SER A 144 -2.65 -1.45 16.34
N ARG A 145 -2.25 -1.12 17.56
CA ARG A 145 -1.12 -0.23 17.84
C ARG A 145 -0.06 -1.03 18.59
N ASN A 146 1.13 -1.15 18.01
CA ASN A 146 2.24 -1.93 18.55
C ASN A 146 1.80 -3.35 18.97
N GLY A 147 0.97 -3.99 18.15
CA GLY A 147 0.40 -5.33 18.39
C GLY A 147 -0.86 -5.37 19.28
N THR A 148 -1.22 -4.27 19.94
CA THR A 148 -2.43 -4.21 20.78
C THR A 148 -3.66 -3.88 19.95
N PHE A 149 -4.64 -4.80 19.91
CA PHE A 149 -5.89 -4.62 19.18
C PHE A 149 -6.70 -3.43 19.70
N GLN A 150 -7.20 -2.59 18.79
CA GLN A 150 -8.01 -1.42 19.12
C GLN A 150 -9.52 -1.66 18.92
N GLY A 151 -9.92 -2.89 18.53
CA GLY A 151 -11.30 -3.24 18.21
C GLY A 151 -11.64 -3.14 16.72
N LYS A 152 -12.89 -3.47 16.36
CA LYS A 152 -13.40 -3.29 14.99
C LYS A 152 -13.78 -1.83 14.78
N ALA A 153 -13.11 -1.15 13.85
CA ALA A 153 -13.35 0.27 13.56
C ALA A 153 -14.59 0.46 12.70
N TYR A 154 -14.72 -0.33 11.64
CA TYR A 154 -15.78 -0.21 10.65
C TYR A 154 -16.38 -1.57 10.39
N VAL A 155 -17.71 -1.65 10.31
CA VAL A 155 -18.47 -2.88 10.02
C VAL A 155 -19.44 -2.58 8.88
N GLY A 156 -19.63 -3.54 7.97
CA GLY A 156 -20.48 -3.36 6.78
C GLY A 156 -19.85 -2.43 5.74
N LEU A 157 -18.70 -2.84 5.16
CA LEU A 157 -18.03 -2.05 4.11
C LEU A 157 -18.87 -2.01 2.83
N ASN A 158 -18.71 -0.98 2.01
CA ASN A 158 -19.42 -0.88 0.73
C ASN A 158 -18.94 -1.93 -0.29
N ASP A 159 -19.83 -2.81 -0.75
CA ASP A 159 -19.52 -3.86 -1.74
C ASP A 159 -19.25 -3.28 -3.14
N ASP A 160 -19.80 -2.10 -3.47
CA ASP A 160 -19.70 -1.48 -4.81
C ASP A 160 -18.37 -0.73 -5.05
N ASP A 161 -17.52 -0.67 -4.03
CA ASP A 161 -16.22 0.00 -4.11
C ASP A 161 -15.10 -0.88 -4.68
N GLY A 162 -15.38 -2.17 -4.88
CA GLY A 162 -14.48 -3.10 -5.53
C GLY A 162 -13.34 -3.53 -4.62
N ALA A 163 -12.12 -3.04 -4.87
CA ALA A 163 -10.93 -3.44 -4.10
C ALA A 163 -10.52 -2.33 -3.12
N TYR A 164 -10.09 -2.75 -1.92
CA TYR A 164 -9.57 -1.88 -0.87
C TYR A 164 -8.05 -1.94 -0.80
N PHE A 165 -7.40 -0.80 -0.97
CA PHE A 165 -5.95 -0.64 -1.04
C PHE A 165 -5.42 -0.12 0.30
N PRO A 166 -4.32 -0.69 0.84
CA PRO A 166 -3.55 -0.10 1.93
C PRO A 166 -3.25 1.37 1.65
N ALA A 167 -3.52 2.25 2.60
CA ALA A 167 -3.41 3.69 2.41
C ALA A 167 -2.85 4.40 3.64
N GLY A 168 -2.06 5.43 3.38
CA GLY A 168 -1.47 6.30 4.39
C GLY A 168 -1.52 7.74 3.92
N SER A 169 -1.91 8.62 4.83
CA SER A 169 -2.04 10.05 4.61
C SER A 169 -1.14 10.80 5.56
N LEU A 170 -0.45 11.80 5.03
CA LEU A 170 0.42 12.68 5.78
C LEU A 170 0.03 14.12 5.53
N PHE A 171 -0.12 14.89 6.61
CA PHE A 171 -0.04 16.34 6.59
C PHE A 171 1.38 16.76 6.96
N THR A 172 1.90 17.79 6.29
CA THR A 172 3.15 18.47 6.65
C THR A 172 2.99 19.95 6.33
N ALA A 173 3.44 20.85 7.21
CA ALA A 173 3.55 22.26 6.85
C ALA A 173 4.54 22.46 5.67
N PRO A 174 4.42 23.55 4.90
CA PRO A 174 5.45 23.93 3.94
C PRO A 174 6.80 24.20 4.63
N ASP A 175 7.89 24.00 3.90
CA ASP A 175 9.25 24.43 4.28
C ASP A 175 9.82 23.82 5.59
N VAL A 176 9.25 22.71 6.05
CA VAL A 176 9.80 21.87 7.12
C VAL A 176 10.22 20.50 6.60
N GLU A 177 10.92 19.73 7.43
CA GLU A 177 11.28 18.35 7.07
C GLU A 177 10.02 17.50 6.77
N PRO A 178 9.96 16.79 5.64
CA PRO A 178 8.80 16.00 5.26
C PRO A 178 8.46 14.91 6.27
N ALA A 179 7.20 14.88 6.71
CA ALA A 179 6.66 13.74 7.45
C ALA A 179 6.80 12.44 6.62
N LYS A 180 6.87 11.30 7.29
CA LYS A 180 7.25 10.00 6.72
C LYS A 180 6.45 8.85 7.32
N LEU A 181 5.92 8.01 6.44
CA LEU A 181 5.34 6.70 6.76
C LEU A 181 6.16 5.61 6.07
N VAL A 182 6.34 4.47 6.75
CA VAL A 182 6.99 3.28 6.17
C VAL A 182 6.01 2.12 6.19
N PHE A 183 5.71 1.57 5.02
CA PHE A 183 4.79 0.46 4.85
C PHE A 183 5.53 -0.87 4.95
N ASN A 184 4.94 -1.79 5.71
CA ASN A 184 5.33 -3.18 5.76
C ASN A 184 4.17 -4.04 5.26
N PHE A 185 4.29 -4.55 4.03
CA PHE A 185 3.26 -5.40 3.40
C PHE A 185 3.34 -6.87 3.84
N GLY A 186 4.27 -7.21 4.73
CA GLY A 186 4.54 -8.57 5.17
C GLY A 186 5.49 -9.33 4.24
N PRO A 187 5.74 -10.63 4.53
CA PRO A 187 5.15 -11.39 5.64
C PRO A 187 5.78 -11.09 7.02
N ASP A 188 6.95 -10.46 7.06
CA ASP A 188 7.71 -10.24 8.29
C ASP A 188 7.24 -8.98 9.02
N PHE A 189 6.25 -9.13 9.91
CA PHE A 189 5.68 -8.04 10.71
C PHE A 189 6.49 -7.76 11.98
N GLN A 190 6.55 -6.49 12.39
CA GLN A 190 7.14 -6.09 13.68
C GLN A 190 6.24 -6.52 14.84
N HIS A 191 4.93 -6.42 14.64
CA HIS A 191 3.88 -6.78 15.58
C HIS A 191 2.82 -7.63 14.85
N PRO A 192 3.09 -8.92 14.63
CA PRO A 192 2.19 -9.80 13.87
C PRO A 192 0.79 -9.87 14.51
N PRO A 193 -0.26 -10.04 13.68
CA PRO A 193 -1.64 -10.10 14.17
C PRO A 193 -1.92 -11.39 14.93
N ASP A 194 -2.61 -11.27 16.07
CA ASP A 194 -3.09 -12.40 16.87
C ASP A 194 -4.58 -12.62 16.61
N ALA A 195 -4.88 -13.34 15.53
CA ALA A 195 -6.25 -13.51 15.05
C ALA A 195 -7.16 -14.26 16.06
N GLU A 196 -6.60 -15.19 16.83
CA GLU A 196 -7.33 -15.93 17.86
C GLU A 196 -7.68 -15.01 19.03
N ALA A 197 -6.71 -14.25 19.55
CA ALA A 197 -6.97 -13.30 20.63
C ALA A 197 -7.93 -12.16 20.22
N TRP A 198 -7.94 -11.79 18.95
CA TRP A 198 -8.81 -10.73 18.43
C TRP A 198 -10.20 -11.21 18.03
N ASP A 199 -10.45 -12.52 18.04
CA ASP A 199 -11.68 -13.15 17.54
C ASP A 199 -12.02 -12.70 16.10
N VAL A 200 -11.05 -12.85 15.21
CA VAL A 200 -11.16 -12.50 13.79
C VAL A 200 -10.60 -13.61 12.89
N PRO A 201 -11.02 -13.68 11.62
CA PRO A 201 -10.39 -14.58 10.66
C PRO A 201 -8.88 -14.31 10.53
N ALA A 202 -8.08 -15.37 10.49
CA ALA A 202 -6.63 -15.28 10.30
C ALA A 202 -6.29 -14.53 9.00
N PRO A 203 -5.59 -13.37 9.07
CA PRO A 203 -5.28 -12.59 7.89
C PRO A 203 -4.06 -13.12 7.16
N ARG A 204 -4.06 -12.92 5.84
CA ARG A 204 -2.86 -13.06 5.00
C ARG A 204 -2.08 -11.74 4.93
N PRO A 205 -0.76 -11.76 4.75
CA PRO A 205 -0.02 -10.54 4.49
C PRO A 205 -0.41 -9.95 3.12
N MET A 206 -0.31 -8.63 2.97
CA MET A 206 -0.54 -7.99 1.66
C MET A 206 0.42 -8.48 0.58
N SER A 207 1.64 -8.91 0.94
CA SER A 207 2.61 -9.54 0.04
C SER A 207 2.10 -10.82 -0.62
N ASP A 208 1.06 -11.47 -0.10
CA ASP A 208 0.45 -12.64 -0.78
C ASP A 208 -0.28 -12.26 -2.08
N LEU A 209 -0.51 -10.96 -2.33
CA LEU A 209 -1.05 -10.46 -3.59
C LEU A 209 0.01 -10.20 -4.66
N ASP A 210 1.28 -10.46 -4.35
CA ASP A 210 2.38 -10.48 -5.30
C ASP A 210 2.01 -11.38 -6.50
N PRO A 211 2.10 -10.90 -7.76
CA PRO A 211 1.77 -11.72 -8.93
C PRO A 211 2.71 -12.93 -9.17
N PRO A 212 2.49 -13.70 -10.24
CA PRO A 212 3.48 -14.62 -10.76
C PRO A 212 4.94 -14.14 -10.65
N ARG A 213 5.89 -14.79 -9.95
CA ARG A 213 7.31 -14.52 -10.27
C ARG A 213 7.52 -14.88 -11.75
N PRO A 214 7.97 -13.95 -12.62
CA PRO A 214 8.35 -14.34 -13.97
C PRO A 214 9.50 -15.34 -13.88
N THR A 215 9.45 -16.39 -14.70
CA THR A 215 10.54 -17.37 -14.80
C THR A 215 11.82 -16.62 -15.14
N PRO A 216 12.96 -16.87 -14.46
CA PRO A 216 14.22 -16.24 -14.84
C PRO A 216 14.49 -16.50 -16.32
N GLU A 217 14.70 -15.44 -17.11
CA GLU A 217 15.25 -15.60 -18.45
C GLU A 217 16.65 -16.18 -18.29
N ILE A 218 16.82 -17.45 -18.66
CA ILE A 218 18.14 -18.02 -18.85
C ILE A 218 18.74 -17.28 -20.05
N LYS A 219 19.56 -16.26 -19.79
CA LYS A 219 20.50 -15.77 -20.79
C LYS A 219 21.44 -16.94 -21.06
N LEU A 220 21.17 -17.69 -22.12
CA LEU A 220 22.15 -18.60 -22.68
C LEU A 220 23.37 -17.74 -22.99
N GLU A 221 24.45 -17.92 -22.23
CA GLU A 221 25.73 -17.40 -22.66
C GLU A 221 26.03 -18.01 -24.02
N PRO A 222 26.49 -17.21 -25.01
CA PRO A 222 26.83 -17.74 -26.31
C PRO A 222 27.82 -18.88 -26.13
N SER A 223 27.63 -19.94 -26.91
CA SER A 223 28.56 -21.08 -26.92
C SER A 223 29.98 -20.56 -27.18
N PRO A 224 31.03 -21.20 -26.61
CA PRO A 224 32.42 -20.90 -26.98
C PRO A 224 32.66 -20.90 -28.49
N GLU A 225 31.90 -21.71 -29.25
CA GLU A 225 31.95 -21.74 -30.72
C GLU A 225 31.39 -20.46 -31.36
N GLU A 226 30.28 -19.91 -30.86
CA GLU A 226 29.72 -18.64 -31.36
C GLU A 226 30.64 -17.46 -31.04
N THR A 227 31.35 -17.54 -29.92
CA THR A 227 32.32 -16.52 -29.51
C THR A 227 33.56 -16.53 -30.42
N ALA A 228 34.03 -17.72 -30.82
CA ALA A 228 35.18 -17.89 -31.72
C ALA A 228 34.91 -17.34 -33.14
N VAL A 229 33.70 -17.53 -33.67
CA VAL A 229 33.32 -17.02 -35.01
C VAL A 229 33.33 -15.49 -35.08
N ILE A 230 33.06 -14.80 -33.97
CA ILE A 230 33.05 -13.32 -33.93
C ILE A 230 34.47 -12.74 -33.93
N VAL A 231 35.46 -13.47 -33.41
CA VAL A 231 36.86 -13.00 -33.33
C VAL A 231 37.66 -13.29 -34.61
N GLU A 232 37.24 -14.28 -35.41
CA GLU A 232 38.00 -14.73 -36.59
C GLU A 232 37.74 -13.94 -37.88
N ALA A 233 36.87 -12.91 -37.90
CA ALA A 233 36.73 -12.06 -39.09
C ALA A 233 38.02 -11.25 -39.31
N PRO A 234 38.80 -11.51 -40.39
CA PRO A 234 40.12 -10.91 -40.54
C PRO A 234 40.02 -9.47 -41.05
N ASN A 235 40.78 -8.59 -40.40
CA ASN A 235 41.00 -7.20 -40.82
C ASN A 235 41.99 -7.20 -42.00
N ALA A 236 41.48 -7.11 -43.22
CA ALA A 236 42.31 -7.07 -44.43
C ALA A 236 42.83 -5.65 -44.69
N GLU A 237 44.09 -5.48 -44.30
CA GLU A 237 45.18 -4.76 -45.00
C GLU A 237 45.07 -3.25 -45.24
N GLU A 238 45.89 -2.51 -44.48
CA GLU A 238 46.44 -1.20 -44.84
C GLU A 238 47.95 -1.36 -45.15
N GLU A 239 48.43 -0.49 -46.04
CA GLU A 239 49.83 -0.09 -46.30
C GLU A 239 50.68 -0.86 -47.34
N THR A 240 50.90 -0.19 -48.48
CA THR A 240 52.26 -0.11 -49.05
C THR A 240 52.66 1.35 -49.25
N HIS A 241 53.80 1.68 -48.66
CA HIS A 241 54.46 2.98 -48.62
C HIS A 241 55.30 3.27 -49.88
N ALA A 242 55.57 4.58 -50.07
CA ALA A 242 56.83 5.18 -50.53
C ALA A 242 57.04 5.54 -52.03
N ALA A 243 56.99 6.87 -52.26
CA ALA A 243 58.15 7.72 -52.57
C ALA A 243 58.64 7.92 -54.04
N THR A 244 58.49 9.19 -54.46
CA THR A 244 59.43 10.13 -55.13
C THR A 244 59.86 10.02 -56.60
N SER A 245 59.70 11.21 -57.25
CA SER A 245 60.50 11.85 -58.31
C SER A 245 60.55 11.15 -59.69
N THR A 246 60.33 11.82 -60.82
CA THR A 246 60.71 13.19 -61.26
C THR A 246 59.76 13.65 -62.37
#